data_AF-A0A3N0I0U7-F1
#
_entry.id   AF-A0A3N0I0U7-F1
#
_cell.length_a   1.000
_cell.length_b   1.000
_cell.length_c   1.000
_cell.angle_alpha   90.00
_cell.angle_beta   90.00
_cell.angle_gamma   90.00
#
_symmetry.space_group_name_H-M   'P 1'
#
loop_
_entity.id
_entity.type
_entity.pdbx_description
1 polymer ?
#
loop_
_entity_poly.entity_id
_entity_poly.type
_entity_poly.pdbx_seq_one_letter_code
_entity_poly.pdbx_strand_id
1 'polypeptide(L)'
;MSDRNNDKIDLSRAYFLAKSKAYKHGGYKQAEFLTRKHSDFVSHLFAFLIDLNICLLPVYIWVIEFLLILCGLIPPNFFDLLFYIMYALLFVTSILGLGIFTAYTHGQSFGYVYTNLKLVDKNKREVSGLFLILRQAIGFGIPLMVIGYFFQVIGMIVWWAINAVCVCATPRQQTIADLLFKTMPVHEPPMSEKLEEETEEFIDEPIKVVKQQPEPSPAISSDLVSPIDLHLRSNYSDDGYYDVEDLFKQAFQLHMEVISITDHNCARANAAAVRFAPMYNIQYIPGVEIDTQWKGHRVRILGYYIDWTKDIFDEIERESLMREKQVSIERTQKFEDFCGIHIDVESLMQTSRFQTITAQDITKMVFHNKRVRELSFVKKYLESSKNETQARRRFARDVFGKGGPCYVTASYPALGDMVKAIHDAGGIAILSSWNMDHIHDEEIETMMELGIDGIECFSPRIHEATMTSLLRIVKKHSAFVTCGSDFHGPNRPKFKMGHCCCPEKAWPLVRILSEALK
;
A
#
# COMPACT_ATOMS: atom_id res chain seq x y z
N MET A 1 0.74 15.81 22.22
CA MET A 1 0.60 16.62 20.98
C MET A 1 1.97 16.96 20.38
N SER A 2 2.87 15.98 20.36
CA SER A 2 4.26 16.11 19.88
C SER A 2 4.66 14.73 19.35
N ASP A 3 4.33 14.44 18.09
CA ASP A 3 4.97 13.33 17.32
C ASP A 3 4.49 13.26 15.85
N ARG A 4 3.47 14.02 15.44
CA ARG A 4 2.98 14.08 14.05
C ARG A 4 3.96 14.64 12.99
N ASN A 5 5.18 15.03 13.37
CA ASN A 5 6.15 15.62 12.44
C ASN A 5 7.31 14.70 12.06
N ASN A 6 7.43 13.49 12.65
CA ASN A 6 8.50 12.55 12.30
C ASN A 6 8.16 11.66 11.08
N ASP A 7 6.89 11.33 10.84
CA ASP A 7 6.51 10.35 9.80
C ASP A 7 6.73 10.85 8.35
N LYS A 8 6.58 12.15 8.09
CA LYS A 8 6.84 12.73 6.74
C LYS A 8 8.33 12.85 6.43
N ILE A 9 9.18 13.01 7.45
CA ILE A 9 10.62 13.12 7.29
C ILE A 9 11.18 11.76 6.84
N ASP A 10 10.60 10.65 7.29
CA ASP A 10 11.10 9.31 6.97
C ASP A 10 10.81 8.87 5.51
N LEU A 11 9.63 9.18 4.96
CA LEU A 11 9.29 8.78 3.58
C LEU A 11 10.18 9.47 2.52
N SER A 12 10.42 10.78 2.70
CA SER A 12 11.31 11.53 1.80
C SER A 12 12.74 11.02 1.88
N ARG A 13 13.18 10.59 3.08
CA ARG A 13 14.51 10.06 3.31
C ARG A 13 14.67 8.71 2.63
N ALA A 14 13.67 7.84 2.80
CA ALA A 14 13.60 6.54 2.15
C ALA A 14 13.65 6.68 0.61
N TYR A 15 12.91 7.64 0.04
CA TYR A 15 12.92 7.92 -1.40
C TYR A 15 14.32 8.26 -1.92
N PHE A 16 15.00 9.27 -1.34
CA PHE A 16 16.31 9.69 -1.83
C PHE A 16 17.41 8.65 -1.54
N LEU A 17 17.27 7.87 -0.46
CA LEU A 17 18.15 6.73 -0.18
C LEU A 17 17.99 5.60 -1.21
N ALA A 18 16.75 5.27 -1.59
CA ALA A 18 16.47 4.28 -2.63
C ALA A 18 17.02 4.73 -3.98
N LYS A 19 16.78 6.00 -4.36
CA LYS A 19 17.31 6.62 -5.58
C LYS A 19 18.85 6.60 -5.61
N SER A 20 19.50 6.95 -4.51
CA SER A 20 20.96 6.87 -4.38
C SER A 20 21.48 5.43 -4.49
N LYS A 21 20.80 4.46 -3.88
CA LYS A 21 21.17 3.04 -3.94
C LYS A 21 21.06 2.49 -5.37
N ALA A 22 19.99 2.81 -6.10
CA ALA A 22 19.82 2.46 -7.51
C ALA A 22 20.93 3.10 -8.39
N TYR A 23 21.22 4.39 -8.16
CA TYR A 23 22.27 5.09 -8.85
C TYR A 23 23.65 4.45 -8.64
N LYS A 24 23.98 4.04 -7.40
CA LYS A 24 25.22 3.32 -7.04
C LYS A 24 25.29 1.91 -7.63
N HIS A 25 24.17 1.20 -7.76
CA HIS A 25 24.11 -0.18 -8.27
C HIS A 25 24.08 -0.31 -9.80
N GLY A 26 24.11 0.79 -10.55
CA GLY A 26 24.24 0.71 -12.01
C GLY A 26 23.87 1.98 -12.74
N GLY A 27 23.02 2.84 -12.15
CA GLY A 27 22.58 4.09 -12.77
C GLY A 27 23.73 5.02 -13.16
N TYR A 28 24.81 5.09 -12.38
CA TYR A 28 25.96 5.93 -12.71
C TYR A 28 26.60 5.63 -14.09
N LYS A 29 26.42 4.41 -14.63
CA LYS A 29 26.91 4.05 -15.97
C LYS A 29 26.07 4.67 -17.08
N GLN A 30 24.78 4.82 -16.84
CA GLN A 30 23.78 5.34 -17.78
C GLN A 30 23.64 6.86 -17.71
N ALA A 31 24.07 7.51 -16.62
CA ALA A 31 24.04 8.95 -16.48
C ALA A 31 24.84 9.66 -17.60
N GLU A 32 24.30 10.73 -18.19
CA GLU A 32 24.94 11.46 -19.28
C GLU A 32 25.36 12.87 -18.83
N PHE A 33 26.57 13.30 -19.21
CA PHE A 33 26.97 14.69 -18.93
C PHE A 33 26.13 15.65 -19.76
N LEU A 34 25.80 16.82 -19.19
CA LEU A 34 25.24 17.90 -19.97
C LEU A 34 26.21 18.27 -21.10
N THR A 35 25.64 18.68 -22.22
CA THR A 35 26.37 19.07 -23.42
C THR A 35 25.98 20.50 -23.82
N ARG A 36 26.51 21.02 -24.92
CA ARG A 36 26.12 22.34 -25.44
C ARG A 36 24.79 22.31 -26.22
N LYS A 37 23.96 21.29 -26.01
CA LYS A 37 22.60 21.24 -26.57
C LYS A 37 21.73 22.30 -25.92
N HIS A 38 20.84 22.90 -26.71
CA HIS A 38 19.88 23.88 -26.24
C HIS A 38 19.00 23.31 -25.10
N SER A 39 18.55 22.05 -25.22
CA SER A 39 17.75 21.37 -24.19
C SER A 39 18.45 21.32 -22.83
N ASP A 40 19.75 21.01 -22.82
CA ASP A 40 20.53 20.92 -21.59
C ASP A 40 20.67 22.30 -20.93
N PHE A 41 20.86 23.36 -21.74
CA PHE A 41 20.91 24.74 -21.22
C PHE A 41 19.58 25.17 -20.62
N VAL A 42 18.46 24.78 -21.24
CA VAL A 42 17.12 25.06 -20.73
C VAL A 42 16.90 24.37 -19.40
N SER A 43 17.12 23.05 -19.30
CA SER A 43 16.95 22.30 -18.04
C SER A 43 17.83 22.87 -16.93
N HIS A 44 19.09 23.18 -17.25
CA HIS A 44 20.02 23.73 -16.27
C HIS A 44 19.64 25.15 -15.82
N LEU A 45 19.14 26.00 -16.73
CA LEU A 45 18.65 27.33 -16.39
C LEU A 45 17.38 27.27 -15.53
N PHE A 46 16.43 26.38 -15.84
CA PHE A 46 15.23 26.19 -15.02
C PHE A 46 15.57 25.71 -13.62
N ALA A 47 16.49 24.76 -13.50
CA ALA A 47 16.98 24.30 -12.21
C ALA A 47 17.55 25.46 -11.37
N PHE A 48 18.39 26.28 -12.01
CA PHE A 48 18.94 27.50 -11.39
C PHE A 48 17.85 28.47 -10.91
N LEU A 49 16.83 28.74 -11.74
CA LEU A 49 15.75 29.67 -11.39
C LEU A 49 14.87 29.15 -10.24
N ILE A 50 14.62 27.84 -10.18
CA ILE A 50 13.89 27.21 -9.07
C ILE A 50 14.68 27.35 -7.78
N ASP A 51 15.95 26.95 -7.79
CA ASP A 51 16.83 27.05 -6.61
C ASP A 51 16.95 28.50 -6.13
N LEU A 52 17.05 29.45 -7.07
CA LEU A 52 17.08 30.87 -6.77
C LEU A 52 15.78 31.34 -6.08
N ASN A 53 14.62 30.91 -6.58
CA ASN A 53 13.33 31.25 -5.97
C ASN A 53 13.20 30.70 -4.56
N ILE A 54 13.62 29.44 -4.33
CA ILE A 54 13.62 28.83 -3.00
C ILE A 54 14.52 29.63 -2.04
N CYS A 55 15.71 30.04 -2.50
CA CYS A 55 16.61 30.86 -1.70
C CYS A 55 15.97 32.21 -1.34
N LEU A 56 15.25 32.84 -2.27
CA LEU A 56 14.64 34.16 -2.13
C LEU A 56 13.28 34.16 -1.41
N LEU A 57 12.74 33.00 -1.00
CA LEU A 57 11.45 32.93 -0.30
C LEU A 57 11.32 33.92 0.89
N PRO A 58 12.34 34.11 1.75
CA PRO A 58 12.25 35.10 2.83
C PRO A 58 12.08 36.55 2.33
N VAL A 59 12.58 36.87 1.14
CA VAL A 59 12.42 38.21 0.53
C VAL A 59 10.98 38.43 0.07
N TYR A 60 10.23 37.38 -0.29
CA TYR A 60 8.80 37.54 -0.62
C TYR A 60 7.94 37.82 0.63
N ILE A 61 8.33 37.30 1.78
CA ILE A 61 7.68 37.60 3.07
C ILE A 61 7.83 39.09 3.40
N TRP A 62 8.96 39.70 3.02
CA TRP A 62 9.21 41.13 3.19
C TRP A 62 8.15 42.02 2.51
N VAL A 63 7.62 41.60 1.36
CA VAL A 63 6.57 42.35 0.65
C VAL A 63 5.29 42.37 1.49
N ILE A 64 4.97 41.26 2.14
CA ILE A 64 3.80 41.15 3.02
C ILE A 64 4.00 41.99 4.27
N GLU A 65 5.17 41.90 4.92
CA GLU A 65 5.51 42.70 6.10
C GLU A 65 5.46 44.20 5.81
N PHE A 66 5.99 44.62 4.67
CA PHE A 66 5.92 46.01 4.22
C PHE A 66 4.48 46.49 4.03
N LEU A 67 3.60 45.66 3.44
CA LEU A 67 2.17 45.98 3.31
C LEU A 67 1.47 46.07 4.67
N LEU A 68 1.80 45.19 5.62
CA LEU A 68 1.24 45.23 6.97
C LEU A 68 1.64 46.51 7.72
N ILE A 69 2.87 47.00 7.51
CA ILE A 69 3.32 48.29 8.05
C ILE A 69 2.56 49.45 7.39
N LEU A 70 2.40 49.45 6.06
CA LEU A 70 1.62 50.48 5.35
C LEU A 70 0.15 50.52 5.78
N CYS A 71 -0.43 49.36 6.10
CA CYS A 71 -1.78 49.24 6.64
C CYS A 71 -1.89 49.64 8.13
N GLY A 72 -0.78 50.01 8.79
CA GLY A 72 -0.76 50.38 10.20
C GLY A 72 -0.95 49.20 11.16
N LEU A 73 -0.85 47.97 10.67
CA LEU A 73 -0.99 46.75 11.49
C LEU A 73 0.31 46.42 12.25
N ILE A 74 1.46 46.88 11.73
CA ILE A 74 2.78 46.73 12.37
C ILE A 74 3.42 48.11 12.54
N PRO A 75 3.89 48.47 13.75
CA PRO A 75 4.58 49.73 13.99
C PRO A 75 5.91 49.85 13.20
N PRO A 76 6.25 51.02 12.62
CA PRO A 76 7.47 51.20 11.82
C PRO A 76 8.78 50.93 12.56
N ASN A 77 8.82 51.03 13.88
CA ASN A 77 10.02 50.74 14.68
C ASN A 77 10.41 49.25 14.71
N PHE A 78 9.54 48.35 14.21
CA PHE A 78 9.89 46.94 14.01
C PHE A 78 10.69 46.70 12.72
N PHE A 79 10.84 47.70 11.85
CA PHE A 79 11.48 47.56 10.54
C PHE A 79 12.92 47.02 10.64
N ASP A 80 13.73 47.56 11.56
CA ASP A 80 15.12 47.11 11.74
C ASP A 80 15.19 45.65 12.22
N LEU A 81 14.32 45.27 13.17
CA LEU A 81 14.26 43.91 13.67
C LEU A 81 13.84 42.92 12.58
N LEU A 82 12.77 43.24 11.85
CA LEU A 82 12.28 42.42 10.74
C LEU A 82 13.34 42.28 9.65
N PHE A 83 14.09 43.36 9.36
CA PHE A 83 15.18 43.34 8.39
C PHE A 83 16.26 42.32 8.77
N TYR A 84 16.70 42.31 10.04
CA TYR A 84 17.69 41.33 10.50
C TYR A 84 17.15 39.90 10.54
N ILE A 85 15.86 39.72 10.88
CA ILE A 85 15.20 38.41 10.83
C ILE A 85 15.16 37.90 9.38
N MET A 86 14.78 38.75 8.43
CA MET A 86 14.77 38.41 7.00
C MET A 86 16.18 38.02 6.54
N TYR A 87 17.22 38.79 6.89
CA TYR A 87 18.60 38.45 6.56
C TYR A 87 19.06 37.11 7.17
N ALA A 88 18.64 36.81 8.41
CA ALA A 88 18.92 35.53 9.05
C ALA A 88 18.20 34.37 8.35
N LEU A 89 16.93 34.54 7.99
CA LEU A 89 16.16 33.56 7.22
C LEU A 89 16.77 33.34 5.83
N LEU A 90 17.20 34.42 5.17
CA LEU A 90 17.89 34.36 3.88
C LEU A 90 19.20 33.59 3.97
N PHE A 91 19.97 33.78 5.05
CA PHE A 91 21.15 32.97 5.33
C PHE A 91 20.79 31.48 5.48
N VAL A 92 19.74 31.17 6.25
CA VAL A 92 19.29 29.79 6.47
C VAL A 92 18.84 29.14 5.16
N THR A 93 18.05 29.81 4.32
CA THR A 93 17.57 29.20 3.07
C THR A 93 18.70 29.07 2.03
N SER A 94 19.51 30.11 1.86
CA SER A 94 20.48 30.19 0.75
C SER A 94 21.83 29.53 1.02
N ILE A 95 22.34 29.59 2.25
CA ILE A 95 23.66 29.02 2.60
C ILE A 95 23.51 27.61 3.18
N LEU A 96 22.54 27.40 4.07
CA LEU A 96 22.36 26.11 4.73
C LEU A 96 21.35 25.22 4.00
N GLY A 97 20.13 25.71 3.76
CA GLY A 97 18.99 24.93 3.29
C GLY A 97 19.24 24.25 1.95
N LEU A 98 19.64 25.01 0.94
CA LEU A 98 19.94 24.46 -0.38
C LEU A 98 21.09 23.42 -0.34
N GLY A 99 22.13 23.70 0.43
CA GLY A 99 23.29 22.81 0.59
C GLY A 99 22.94 21.51 1.31
N ILE A 100 22.26 21.61 2.46
CA ILE A 100 21.82 20.47 3.27
C ILE A 100 20.85 19.61 2.45
N PHE A 101 19.90 20.22 1.75
CA PHE A 101 18.98 19.51 0.87
C PHE A 101 19.73 18.78 -0.25
N THR A 102 20.65 19.46 -0.95
CA THR A 102 21.44 18.82 -2.01
C THR A 102 22.28 17.64 -1.50
N ALA A 103 22.81 17.73 -0.27
CA ALA A 103 23.53 16.62 0.35
C ALA A 103 22.59 15.47 0.77
N TYR A 104 21.41 15.80 1.29
CA TYR A 104 20.38 14.85 1.69
C TYR A 104 19.85 14.03 0.50
N THR A 105 19.68 14.66 -0.66
CA THR A 105 19.23 14.01 -1.91
C THR A 105 20.36 13.35 -2.70
N HIS A 106 21.58 13.30 -2.14
CA HIS A 106 22.77 12.74 -2.78
C HIS A 106 23.13 13.39 -4.12
N GLY A 107 22.97 14.72 -4.23
CA GLY A 107 23.43 15.52 -5.38
C GLY A 107 22.34 16.23 -6.17
N GLN A 108 21.11 16.33 -5.67
CA GLN A 108 20.01 17.04 -6.33
C GLN A 108 19.52 18.22 -5.49
N SER A 109 19.76 19.45 -5.94
CA SER A 109 19.02 20.60 -5.41
C SER A 109 17.53 20.56 -5.79
N PHE A 110 16.72 21.49 -5.29
CA PHE A 110 15.28 21.53 -5.60
C PHE A 110 15.02 21.63 -7.11
N GLY A 111 15.76 22.51 -7.79
CA GLY A 111 15.71 22.62 -9.23
C GLY A 111 16.19 21.35 -9.94
N TYR A 112 17.25 20.73 -9.45
CA TYR A 112 17.80 19.52 -10.03
C TYR A 112 16.85 18.31 -9.88
N VAL A 113 16.08 18.23 -8.79
CA VAL A 113 14.99 17.25 -8.66
C VAL A 113 13.94 17.48 -9.74
N TYR A 114 13.53 18.73 -9.95
CA TYR A 114 12.49 19.06 -10.94
C TYR A 114 12.94 18.82 -12.39
N THR A 115 14.22 19.02 -12.68
CA THR A 115 14.77 18.90 -14.04
C THR A 115 15.56 17.60 -14.27
N ASN A 116 15.44 16.62 -13.38
CA ASN A 116 16.14 15.33 -13.43
C ASN A 116 17.67 15.43 -13.60
N LEU A 117 18.27 16.44 -12.97
CA LEU A 117 19.72 16.63 -12.95
C LEU A 117 20.32 16.10 -11.65
N LYS A 118 21.62 15.76 -11.69
CA LYS A 118 22.38 15.35 -10.51
C LYS A 118 23.83 15.82 -10.58
N LEU A 119 24.38 16.21 -9.44
CA LEU A 119 25.79 16.57 -9.28
C LEU A 119 26.62 15.34 -8.93
N VAL A 120 27.63 15.06 -9.74
CA VAL A 120 28.51 13.89 -9.61
C VAL A 120 29.97 14.25 -9.84
N ASP A 121 30.88 13.33 -9.51
CA ASP A 121 32.30 13.46 -9.83
C ASP A 121 32.59 13.20 -11.33
N LYS A 122 33.86 13.33 -11.72
CA LYS A 122 34.32 13.04 -13.08
C LYS A 122 34.05 11.60 -13.58
N ASN A 123 33.84 10.66 -12.66
CA ASN A 123 33.54 9.25 -12.93
C ASN A 123 32.04 8.94 -12.80
N LYS A 124 31.19 9.99 -12.73
CA LYS A 124 29.74 9.91 -12.53
C LYS A 124 29.32 9.34 -11.16
N ARG A 125 30.23 9.29 -10.19
CA ARG A 125 29.94 8.81 -8.82
C ARG A 125 29.44 9.96 -7.95
N GLU A 126 28.65 9.60 -6.94
CA GLU A 126 28.16 10.58 -5.97
C GLU A 126 29.30 11.24 -5.20
N VAL A 127 29.14 12.53 -4.95
CA VAL A 127 30.11 13.38 -4.25
C VAL A 127 29.74 13.45 -2.77
N SER A 128 30.73 13.59 -1.89
CA SER A 128 30.51 13.71 -0.44
C SER A 128 29.54 14.85 -0.11
N GLY A 129 28.63 14.61 0.85
CA GLY A 129 27.64 15.60 1.28
C GLY A 129 28.26 16.93 1.74
N LEU A 130 29.41 16.88 2.42
CA LEU A 130 30.13 18.10 2.82
C LEU A 130 30.60 18.92 1.61
N PHE A 131 31.08 18.26 0.56
CA PHE A 131 31.49 18.93 -0.68
C PHE A 131 30.30 19.53 -1.42
N LEU A 132 29.14 18.85 -1.42
CA LEU A 132 27.90 19.38 -1.99
C LEU A 132 27.40 20.61 -1.24
N ILE A 133 27.44 20.60 0.10
CA ILE A 133 27.07 21.76 0.93
C ILE A 133 27.98 22.95 0.62
N LEU A 134 29.30 22.74 0.62
CA LEU A 134 30.27 23.81 0.32
C LEU A 134 30.12 24.33 -1.11
N ARG A 135 29.85 23.45 -2.09
CA ARG A 135 29.57 23.84 -3.48
C ARG A 135 28.35 24.75 -3.56
N GLN A 136 27.24 24.39 -2.91
CA GLN A 136 26.03 25.23 -2.94
C GLN A 136 26.23 26.56 -2.19
N ALA A 137 26.93 26.54 -1.06
CA ALA A 137 27.26 27.77 -0.34
C ALA A 137 28.10 28.73 -1.21
N ILE A 138 29.12 28.25 -1.92
CA ILE A 138 29.97 29.10 -2.77
C ILE A 138 29.29 29.46 -4.09
N GLY A 139 28.49 28.57 -4.67
CA GLY A 139 27.81 28.81 -5.94
C GLY A 139 26.60 29.74 -5.83
N PHE A 140 25.86 29.65 -4.72
CA PHE A 140 24.61 30.38 -4.50
C PHE A 140 24.64 31.25 -3.25
N GLY A 141 24.72 30.64 -2.06
CA GLY A 141 24.39 31.32 -0.80
C GLY A 141 25.32 32.48 -0.44
N ILE A 142 26.63 32.26 -0.46
CA ILE A 142 27.64 33.27 -0.11
C ILE A 142 27.61 34.43 -1.12
N PRO A 143 27.63 34.20 -2.45
CA PRO A 143 27.45 35.29 -3.41
C PRO A 143 26.15 36.07 -3.21
N LEU A 144 25.02 35.38 -3.01
CA LEU A 144 23.73 36.03 -2.76
C LEU A 144 23.80 36.99 -1.57
N MET A 145 24.39 36.53 -0.46
CA MET A 145 24.49 37.30 0.77
C MET A 145 25.53 38.43 0.69
N VAL A 146 26.76 38.11 0.27
CA VAL A 146 27.89 39.06 0.30
C VAL A 146 27.77 40.05 -0.84
N ILE A 147 27.56 39.58 -2.08
CA ILE A 147 27.44 40.46 -3.24
C ILE A 147 26.12 41.22 -3.17
N GLY A 148 25.03 40.59 -2.72
CA GLY A 148 23.77 41.28 -2.49
C GLY A 148 23.87 42.38 -1.43
N TYR A 149 24.65 42.17 -0.36
CA TYR A 149 24.86 43.21 0.65
C TYR A 149 25.68 44.40 0.14
N PHE A 150 26.83 44.15 -0.50
CA PHE A 150 27.76 45.22 -0.91
C PHE A 150 27.39 45.89 -2.24
N PHE A 151 26.83 45.14 -3.18
CA PHE A 151 26.60 45.58 -4.56
C PHE A 151 25.12 45.49 -4.98
N GLN A 152 24.24 45.14 -4.03
CA GLN A 152 22.79 45.13 -4.21
C GLN A 152 22.39 44.22 -5.39
N VAL A 153 21.20 44.46 -5.95
CA VAL A 153 20.63 43.65 -7.05
C VAL A 153 21.55 43.60 -8.28
N ILE A 154 22.20 44.72 -8.61
CA ILE A 154 23.10 44.80 -9.77
C ILE A 154 24.27 43.83 -9.62
N GLY A 155 24.90 43.77 -8.45
CA GLY A 155 25.98 42.85 -8.18
C GLY A 155 25.56 41.39 -8.32
N MET A 156 24.38 41.03 -7.83
CA MET A 156 23.86 39.65 -7.95
C MET A 156 23.61 39.28 -9.41
N ILE A 157 23.01 40.19 -10.20
CA ILE A 157 22.78 39.97 -11.64
C ILE A 157 24.11 39.77 -12.37
N VAL A 158 25.12 40.59 -12.06
CA VAL A 158 26.47 40.44 -12.63
C VAL A 158 27.08 39.09 -12.25
N TRP A 159 26.98 38.67 -10.99
CA TRP A 159 27.48 37.36 -10.54
C TRP A 159 26.82 36.18 -11.28
N TRP A 160 25.49 36.24 -11.44
CA TRP A 160 24.76 35.22 -12.19
C TRP A 160 25.09 35.25 -13.68
N ALA A 161 25.27 36.43 -14.28
CA ALA A 161 25.71 36.57 -15.66
C ALA A 161 27.11 35.96 -15.87
N ILE A 162 28.04 36.17 -14.94
CA ILE A 162 29.37 35.57 -14.98
C ILE A 162 29.28 34.03 -14.92
N ASN A 163 28.44 33.48 -14.04
CA ASN A 163 28.24 32.03 -13.97
C ASN A 163 27.54 31.49 -15.22
N ALA A 164 26.59 32.22 -15.80
CA ALA A 164 25.95 31.85 -17.06
C ALA A 164 26.97 31.79 -18.21
N VAL A 165 27.87 32.78 -18.29
CA VAL A 165 28.98 32.76 -19.25
C VAL A 165 29.89 31.54 -19.02
N CYS A 166 30.20 31.20 -17.78
CA CYS A 166 30.99 29.99 -17.44
C CYS A 166 30.28 28.71 -17.89
N VAL A 167 28.97 28.61 -17.66
CA VAL A 167 28.12 27.49 -18.10
C VAL A 167 28.13 27.37 -19.63
N CYS A 168 28.03 28.48 -20.37
CA CYS A 168 28.12 28.47 -21.83
C CYS A 168 29.52 28.12 -22.36
N ALA A 169 30.58 28.57 -21.66
CA ALA A 169 31.95 28.36 -22.07
C ALA A 169 32.42 26.92 -21.86
N THR A 170 31.94 26.24 -20.82
CA THR A 170 32.38 24.88 -20.49
C THR A 170 31.65 23.82 -21.32
N PRO A 171 32.32 22.70 -21.70
CA PRO A 171 31.69 21.66 -22.52
C PRO A 171 30.62 20.86 -21.77
N ARG A 172 30.66 20.85 -20.43
CA ARG A 172 29.75 20.12 -19.54
C ARG A 172 28.86 21.03 -18.70
N GLN A 173 28.67 22.28 -19.15
CA GLN A 173 27.84 23.28 -18.46
C GLN A 173 28.21 23.49 -16.99
N GLN A 174 29.48 23.46 -16.65
CA GLN A 174 29.96 23.66 -15.29
C GLN A 174 29.92 25.14 -14.91
N THR A 175 29.39 25.42 -13.73
CA THR A 175 29.52 26.73 -13.07
C THR A 175 30.93 26.92 -12.52
N ILE A 176 31.24 28.12 -12.02
CA ILE A 176 32.52 28.37 -11.34
C ILE A 176 32.66 27.46 -10.11
N ALA A 177 31.58 27.25 -9.35
CA ALA A 177 31.58 26.36 -8.20
C ALA A 177 31.84 24.91 -8.64
N ASP A 178 31.29 24.48 -9.77
CA ASP A 178 31.53 23.13 -10.28
C ASP A 178 32.99 22.89 -10.67
N LEU A 179 33.64 23.89 -11.25
CA LEU A 179 35.07 23.83 -11.57
C LEU A 179 35.93 23.75 -10.29
N LEU A 180 35.57 24.53 -9.25
CA LEU A 180 36.27 24.55 -7.97
C LEU A 180 36.17 23.20 -7.23
N PHE A 181 34.97 22.63 -7.17
CA PHE A 181 34.69 21.39 -6.44
C PHE A 181 34.81 20.12 -7.30
N LYS A 182 35.17 20.26 -8.58
CA LYS A 182 35.28 19.15 -9.55
C LYS A 182 33.99 18.34 -9.67
N THR A 183 32.84 19.02 -9.53
CA THR A 183 31.52 18.45 -9.74
C THR A 183 31.08 18.67 -11.18
N MET A 184 30.22 17.78 -11.66
CA MET A 184 29.71 17.81 -13.01
C MET A 184 28.21 17.57 -12.96
N PRO A 185 27.40 18.42 -13.59
CA PRO A 185 26.00 18.10 -13.78
C PRO A 185 25.90 16.94 -14.78
N VAL A 186 25.05 15.98 -14.45
CA VAL A 186 24.62 14.92 -15.35
C VAL A 186 23.10 14.88 -15.37
N HIS A 187 22.54 14.43 -16.49
CA HIS A 187 21.21 13.85 -16.47
C HIS A 187 21.29 12.60 -15.63
N GLU A 188 20.54 12.59 -14.52
CA GLU A 188 20.34 11.35 -13.81
C GLU A 188 19.53 10.46 -14.75
N PRO A 189 20.01 9.24 -15.04
CA PRO A 189 19.26 8.39 -15.93
C PRO A 189 17.90 8.17 -15.29
N PRO A 190 16.85 8.13 -16.10
CA PRO A 190 15.54 7.76 -15.62
C PRO A 190 15.68 6.46 -14.84
N MET A 191 14.98 6.35 -13.72
CA MET A 191 14.93 5.08 -13.00
C MET A 191 14.36 4.08 -14.03
N SER A 192 15.22 3.19 -14.56
CA SER A 192 15.09 2.43 -15.84
C SER A 192 13.68 2.41 -16.40
N GLU A 193 13.43 2.66 -17.70
CA GLU A 193 12.11 2.62 -18.38
C GLU A 193 11.06 1.66 -17.76
N LYS A 194 11.41 0.47 -17.26
CA LYS A 194 10.64 -0.34 -16.29
C LYS A 194 10.10 0.31 -14.98
N LEU A 195 10.48 1.54 -14.63
CA LEU A 195 10.12 2.29 -13.42
C LEU A 195 9.65 3.72 -13.78
N GLU A 196 9.78 4.14 -15.05
CA GLU A 196 9.25 5.41 -15.58
C GLU A 196 8.16 5.21 -16.66
N GLU A 197 8.20 4.15 -17.48
CA GLU A 197 7.06 3.67 -18.30
C GLU A 197 5.90 3.20 -17.40
N GLU A 198 6.18 2.73 -16.18
CA GLU A 198 5.16 2.43 -15.15
C GLU A 198 4.42 3.70 -14.64
N THR A 199 4.96 4.89 -14.91
CA THR A 199 4.39 6.18 -14.47
C THR A 199 3.84 7.05 -15.60
N GLU A 200 4.38 7.05 -16.82
CA GLU A 200 3.95 7.99 -17.88
C GLU A 200 3.13 7.39 -19.04
N GLU A 201 3.19 6.08 -19.33
CA GLU A 201 2.33 5.46 -20.37
C GLU A 201 0.84 5.37 -19.94
N PHE A 202 0.52 5.88 -18.75
CA PHE A 202 -0.82 6.02 -18.22
C PHE A 202 -1.53 7.34 -18.59
N ILE A 203 -0.85 8.28 -19.25
CA ILE A 203 -1.39 9.64 -19.42
C ILE A 203 -1.88 9.97 -20.83
N ASP A 204 -1.31 9.49 -21.94
CA ASP A 204 -1.87 9.82 -23.28
C ASP A 204 -1.40 8.89 -24.41
N GLU A 205 -2.20 7.87 -24.79
CA GLU A 205 -2.68 7.67 -26.17
C GLU A 205 -3.75 6.55 -26.27
N PRO A 206 -4.76 6.68 -27.15
CA PRO A 206 -5.94 5.81 -27.17
C PRO A 206 -5.67 4.51 -27.94
N ILE A 207 -5.73 3.38 -27.24
CA ILE A 207 -5.72 2.06 -27.91
C ILE A 207 -7.05 1.88 -28.64
N LYS A 208 -6.99 1.97 -29.97
CA LYS A 208 -8.11 1.69 -30.88
C LYS A 208 -8.63 0.28 -30.66
N VAL A 209 -9.93 0.21 -30.38
CA VAL A 209 -10.72 -1.02 -30.30
C VAL A 209 -10.63 -1.79 -31.61
N VAL A 210 -9.88 -2.88 -31.63
CA VAL A 210 -10.03 -3.92 -32.66
C VAL A 210 -10.82 -5.06 -32.04
N LYS A 211 -12.10 -5.17 -32.43
CA LYS A 211 -12.94 -6.33 -32.15
C LYS A 211 -12.38 -7.53 -32.90
N GLN A 212 -11.88 -8.55 -32.20
CA GLN A 212 -11.90 -9.94 -32.67
C GLN A 212 -11.87 -10.91 -31.48
N GLN A 213 -12.67 -11.96 -31.59
CA GLN A 213 -12.92 -13.02 -30.60
C GLN A 213 -11.73 -14.00 -30.45
N PRO A 214 -11.70 -14.85 -29.40
CA PRO A 214 -10.51 -15.11 -28.59
C PRO A 214 -9.66 -16.28 -29.10
N GLU A 215 -8.35 -16.13 -29.01
CA GLU A 215 -7.42 -17.26 -28.84
C GLU A 215 -6.90 -17.27 -27.39
N PRO A 216 -6.56 -18.45 -26.83
CA PRO A 216 -6.26 -18.58 -25.42
C PRO A 216 -4.92 -17.91 -25.08
N SER A 217 -4.99 -16.87 -24.26
CA SER A 217 -3.84 -16.25 -23.61
C SER A 217 -3.10 -17.29 -22.76
N PRO A 218 -1.76 -17.28 -22.69
CA PRO A 218 -1.01 -18.26 -21.92
C PRO A 218 -1.37 -18.14 -20.44
N ALA A 219 -1.82 -19.25 -19.86
CA ALA A 219 -2.23 -19.36 -18.46
C ALA A 219 -1.16 -18.80 -17.53
N ILE A 220 -1.55 -17.92 -16.60
CA ILE A 220 -0.77 -17.64 -15.40
C ILE A 220 -0.53 -18.99 -14.72
N SER A 221 0.73 -19.43 -14.68
CA SER A 221 1.12 -20.69 -14.07
C SER A 221 0.56 -20.78 -12.65
N SER A 222 -0.37 -21.70 -12.42
CA SER A 222 -0.97 -21.99 -11.11
C SER A 222 0.02 -22.51 -10.09
N ASP A 223 1.26 -22.77 -10.49
CA ASP A 223 2.28 -23.45 -9.69
C ASP A 223 3.34 -22.50 -9.12
N LEU A 224 3.26 -21.19 -9.41
CA LEU A 224 4.16 -20.21 -8.84
C LEU A 224 3.82 -19.97 -7.35
N VAL A 225 4.79 -20.26 -6.48
CA VAL A 225 4.73 -19.91 -5.06
C VAL A 225 5.26 -18.49 -4.88
N SER A 226 4.39 -17.59 -4.43
CA SER A 226 4.76 -16.23 -4.07
C SER A 226 5.55 -16.23 -2.75
N PRO A 227 6.62 -15.42 -2.63
CA PRO A 227 7.34 -15.24 -1.37
C PRO A 227 6.50 -14.48 -0.33
N ILE A 228 5.32 -13.98 -0.69
CA ILE A 228 4.44 -13.18 0.17
C ILE A 228 3.04 -13.77 0.15
N ASP A 229 2.49 -14.01 1.34
CA ASP A 229 1.10 -14.43 1.48
C ASP A 229 0.48 -13.80 2.71
N LEU A 230 -0.38 -12.81 2.47
CA LEU A 230 -0.94 -11.98 3.52
C LEU A 230 -2.33 -12.45 3.97
N HIS A 231 -2.80 -13.62 3.50
CA HIS A 231 -4.15 -14.11 3.81
C HIS A 231 -4.12 -15.59 4.16
N LEU A 232 -3.74 -15.89 5.40
CA LEU A 232 -3.68 -17.25 5.94
C LEU A 232 -4.66 -17.43 7.09
N ARG A 233 -5.21 -18.64 7.22
CA ARG A 233 -6.07 -19.04 8.34
C ARG A 233 -5.38 -20.08 9.22
N SER A 234 -5.45 -19.87 10.53
CA SER A 234 -5.07 -20.85 11.53
C SER A 234 -6.30 -21.51 12.15
N ASN A 235 -6.08 -22.44 13.07
CA ASN A 235 -7.12 -23.09 13.85
C ASN A 235 -7.83 -22.16 14.86
N TYR A 236 -7.55 -20.85 14.84
CA TYR A 236 -8.36 -19.82 15.49
C TYR A 236 -9.57 -19.41 14.63
N SER A 237 -9.59 -19.72 13.34
CA SER A 237 -10.79 -19.69 12.50
C SER A 237 -11.50 -21.04 12.51
N ASP A 238 -12.82 -21.04 12.32
CA ASP A 238 -13.65 -22.24 12.30
C ASP A 238 -13.37 -23.18 11.12
N ASP A 239 -12.90 -22.62 10.01
CA ASP A 239 -12.52 -23.37 8.82
C ASP A 239 -11.01 -23.46 8.57
N GLY A 240 -10.17 -22.97 9.50
CA GLY A 240 -8.72 -23.18 9.48
C GLY A 240 -8.29 -24.47 10.20
N TYR A 241 -7.21 -25.10 9.73
CA TYR A 241 -6.79 -26.42 10.24
C TYR A 241 -5.51 -26.38 11.08
N TYR A 242 -4.46 -25.72 10.58
CA TYR A 242 -3.14 -25.75 11.19
C TYR A 242 -3.05 -24.83 12.39
N ASP A 243 -2.25 -25.18 13.39
CA ASP A 243 -1.85 -24.22 14.41
C ASP A 243 -0.87 -23.18 13.84
N VAL A 244 -0.58 -22.16 14.64
CA VAL A 244 0.27 -21.05 14.23
C VAL A 244 1.68 -21.53 13.86
N GLU A 245 2.28 -22.44 14.63
CA GLU A 245 3.65 -22.92 14.39
C GLU A 245 3.75 -23.72 13.09
N ASP A 246 2.76 -24.58 12.84
CA ASP A 246 2.67 -25.37 11.61
C ASP A 246 2.52 -24.51 10.35
N LEU A 247 1.88 -23.34 10.45
CA LEU A 247 1.86 -22.36 9.36
C LEU A 247 3.27 -21.78 9.12
N PHE A 248 4.01 -21.42 10.17
CA PHE A 248 5.39 -20.94 10.02
C PHE A 248 6.34 -22.02 9.47
N LYS A 249 6.19 -23.29 9.90
CA LYS A 249 6.97 -24.42 9.35
C LYS A 249 6.73 -24.58 7.85
N GLN A 250 5.47 -24.51 7.41
CA GLN A 250 5.13 -24.61 5.99
C GLN A 250 5.66 -23.41 5.20
N ALA A 251 5.48 -22.20 5.71
CA ALA A 251 5.99 -20.99 5.07
C ALA A 251 7.52 -21.01 4.92
N PHE A 252 8.22 -21.53 5.94
CA PHE A 252 9.68 -21.72 5.89
C PHE A 252 10.10 -22.76 4.85
N GLN A 253 9.40 -23.89 4.77
CA GLN A 253 9.64 -24.92 3.74
C GLN A 253 9.39 -24.42 2.33
N LEU A 254 8.46 -23.48 2.17
CA LEU A 254 8.13 -22.82 0.90
C LEU A 254 9.03 -21.61 0.59
N HIS A 255 10.04 -21.33 1.43
CA HIS A 255 10.94 -20.19 1.28
C HIS A 255 10.23 -18.83 1.21
N MET A 256 9.13 -18.70 1.95
CA MET A 256 8.39 -17.45 2.01
C MET A 256 9.12 -16.44 2.88
N GLU A 257 9.00 -15.16 2.51
CA GLU A 257 9.66 -14.06 3.18
C GLU A 257 8.72 -13.32 4.12
N VAL A 258 7.46 -13.14 3.71
CA VAL A 258 6.45 -12.38 4.47
C VAL A 258 5.14 -13.14 4.53
N ILE A 259 4.61 -13.30 5.74
CA ILE A 259 3.27 -13.87 5.93
C ILE A 259 2.42 -13.03 6.90
N SER A 260 1.10 -13.12 6.74
CA SER A 260 0.12 -12.63 7.70
C SER A 260 -0.92 -13.71 7.98
N ILE A 261 -1.25 -13.90 9.26
CA ILE A 261 -2.34 -14.78 9.68
C ILE A 261 -3.52 -13.87 10.01
N THR A 262 -4.61 -14.03 9.26
CA THR A 262 -5.75 -13.14 9.27
C THR A 262 -6.99 -13.91 9.69
N ASP A 263 -7.03 -14.48 10.89
CA ASP A 263 -8.18 -15.33 11.28
C ASP A 263 -9.53 -14.58 11.27
N HIS A 264 -10.61 -15.31 11.01
CA HIS A 264 -11.97 -14.76 10.91
C HIS A 264 -12.43 -14.17 12.24
N ASN A 265 -12.60 -12.84 12.27
CA ASN A 265 -13.07 -12.06 13.41
C ASN A 265 -12.27 -12.31 14.71
N CYS A 266 -11.04 -12.83 14.62
CA CYS A 266 -10.23 -13.24 15.76
C CYS A 266 -8.77 -12.83 15.51
N ALA A 267 -8.21 -11.99 16.38
CA ALA A 267 -6.82 -11.53 16.26
C ALA A 267 -5.84 -12.30 17.18
N ARG A 268 -6.29 -13.37 17.84
CA ARG A 268 -5.52 -14.04 18.90
C ARG A 268 -4.29 -14.80 18.40
N ALA A 269 -4.31 -15.27 17.16
CA ALA A 269 -3.17 -15.96 16.55
C ALA A 269 -1.89 -15.08 16.52
N ASN A 270 -2.06 -13.75 16.44
CA ASN A 270 -0.97 -12.79 16.39
C ASN A 270 -0.02 -12.88 17.61
N ALA A 271 -0.55 -13.19 18.80
CA ALA A 271 0.24 -13.30 20.02
C ALA A 271 1.29 -14.44 19.95
N ALA A 272 0.94 -15.56 19.32
CA ALA A 272 1.87 -16.65 19.08
C ALA A 272 2.76 -16.37 17.86
N ALA A 273 2.20 -15.81 16.80
CA ALA A 273 2.86 -15.63 15.52
C ALA A 273 4.07 -14.69 15.59
N VAL A 274 3.96 -13.59 16.34
CA VAL A 274 5.08 -12.64 16.56
C VAL A 274 6.27 -13.31 17.26
N ARG A 275 6.04 -14.35 18.07
CA ARG A 275 7.11 -15.11 18.73
C ARG A 275 7.78 -16.10 17.79
N PHE A 276 7.05 -16.66 16.84
CA PHE A 276 7.59 -17.62 15.86
C PHE A 276 8.32 -16.94 14.70
N ALA A 277 7.92 -15.73 14.30
CA ALA A 277 8.55 -14.96 13.23
C ALA A 277 10.10 -14.96 13.25
N PRO A 278 10.78 -14.58 14.37
CA PRO A 278 12.24 -14.61 14.42
C PRO A 278 12.84 -16.03 14.42
N MET A 279 12.09 -17.06 14.88
CA MET A 279 12.57 -18.44 14.92
C MET A 279 12.67 -19.06 13.52
N TYR A 280 11.77 -18.66 12.62
CA TYR A 280 11.73 -19.14 11.23
C TYR A 280 12.35 -18.15 10.25
N ASN A 281 12.86 -16.99 10.72
CA ASN A 281 13.39 -15.91 9.88
C ASN A 281 12.37 -15.46 8.80
N ILE A 282 11.10 -15.37 9.19
CA ILE A 282 10.00 -14.90 8.34
C ILE A 282 9.52 -13.58 8.90
N GLN A 283 9.37 -12.58 8.04
CA GLN A 283 8.72 -11.34 8.42
C GLN A 283 7.23 -11.59 8.63
N TYR A 284 6.73 -11.27 9.82
CA TYR A 284 5.33 -11.43 10.15
C TYR A 284 4.63 -10.08 10.23
N ILE A 285 3.47 -9.98 9.58
CA ILE A 285 2.56 -8.83 9.67
C ILE A 285 1.36 -9.27 10.50
N PRO A 286 1.08 -8.61 11.64
CA PRO A 286 -0.12 -8.91 12.41
C PRO A 286 -1.39 -8.65 11.59
N GLY A 287 -2.30 -9.61 11.62
CA GLY A 287 -3.44 -9.67 10.70
C GLY A 287 -4.76 -10.05 11.36
N VAL A 288 -5.87 -9.64 10.74
CA VAL A 288 -7.23 -10.14 11.02
C VAL A 288 -8.08 -10.01 9.77
N GLU A 289 -9.08 -10.88 9.58
CA GLU A 289 -10.12 -10.63 8.57
C GLU A 289 -11.49 -10.52 9.27
N ILE A 290 -12.18 -9.41 9.06
CA ILE A 290 -13.43 -9.09 9.74
C ILE A 290 -14.58 -9.16 8.75
N ASP A 291 -15.64 -9.86 9.15
CA ASP A 291 -16.89 -9.90 8.42
C ASP A 291 -17.65 -8.58 8.55
N THR A 292 -18.10 -8.04 7.42
CA THR A 292 -18.82 -6.77 7.36
C THR A 292 -19.99 -6.83 6.38
N GLN A 293 -20.81 -5.79 6.38
CA GLN A 293 -21.85 -5.58 5.37
C GLN A 293 -21.74 -4.20 4.72
N TRP A 294 -22.06 -4.17 3.43
CA TRP A 294 -22.22 -2.96 2.63
C TRP A 294 -23.50 -3.07 1.79
N LYS A 295 -24.44 -2.14 1.96
CA LYS A 295 -25.73 -2.09 1.22
C LYS A 295 -26.48 -3.44 1.17
N GLY A 296 -26.39 -4.25 2.23
CA GLY A 296 -27.03 -5.58 2.30
C GLY A 296 -26.23 -6.72 1.68
N HIS A 297 -25.04 -6.46 1.14
CA HIS A 297 -24.08 -7.46 0.68
C HIS A 297 -23.02 -7.69 1.75
N ARG A 298 -22.68 -8.97 2.01
CA ARG A 298 -21.57 -9.31 2.91
C ARG A 298 -20.26 -9.10 2.17
N VAL A 299 -19.37 -8.34 2.77
CA VAL A 299 -17.99 -8.09 2.31
C VAL A 299 -17.04 -8.28 3.48
N ARG A 300 -15.74 -8.36 3.22
CA ARG A 300 -14.74 -8.61 4.25
C ARG A 300 -13.62 -7.59 4.14
N ILE A 301 -13.15 -7.16 5.31
CA ILE A 301 -12.03 -6.23 5.43
C ILE A 301 -10.90 -6.95 6.17
N LEU A 302 -9.71 -6.89 5.60
CA LEU A 302 -8.46 -7.34 6.19
C LEU A 302 -7.86 -6.17 6.97
N GLY A 303 -7.41 -6.41 8.20
CA GLY A 303 -6.61 -5.47 8.96
C GLY A 303 -5.17 -5.95 9.00
N TYR A 304 -4.21 -5.11 8.63
CA TYR A 304 -2.78 -5.37 8.74
C TYR A 304 -2.11 -4.42 9.71
N TYR A 305 -1.01 -4.86 10.34
CA TYR A 305 -0.26 -4.08 11.33
C TYR A 305 -1.11 -3.61 12.52
N ILE A 306 -2.18 -4.35 12.81
CA ILE A 306 -3.09 -4.06 13.91
C ILE A 306 -2.38 -4.21 15.26
N ASP A 307 -2.71 -3.35 16.23
CA ASP A 307 -2.46 -3.63 17.64
C ASP A 307 -3.52 -4.61 18.16
N TRP A 308 -3.27 -5.91 18.01
CA TRP A 308 -4.19 -6.98 18.42
C TRP A 308 -4.46 -7.04 19.93
N THR A 309 -3.79 -6.20 20.75
CA THR A 309 -4.02 -6.12 22.20
C THR A 309 -5.14 -5.16 22.59
N LYS A 310 -5.71 -4.43 21.63
CA LYS A 310 -6.86 -3.56 21.85
C LYS A 310 -8.14 -4.36 22.09
N ASP A 311 -8.92 -3.93 23.09
CA ASP A 311 -10.21 -4.54 23.48
C ASP A 311 -11.22 -4.67 22.32
N ILE A 312 -11.09 -3.85 21.27
CA ILE A 312 -11.96 -3.90 20.09
C ILE A 312 -11.93 -5.27 19.39
N PHE A 313 -10.79 -5.98 19.39
CA PHE A 313 -10.70 -7.28 18.73
C PHE A 313 -11.35 -8.39 19.57
N ASP A 314 -11.28 -8.31 20.89
CA ASP A 314 -12.01 -9.20 21.79
C ASP A 314 -13.53 -8.99 21.65
N GLU A 315 -13.96 -7.74 21.50
CA GLU A 315 -15.36 -7.38 21.25
C GLU A 315 -15.85 -7.91 19.90
N ILE A 316 -15.06 -7.75 18.82
CA ILE A 316 -15.38 -8.30 17.49
C ILE A 316 -15.52 -9.83 17.54
N GLU A 317 -14.61 -10.53 18.22
CA GLU A 317 -14.67 -11.99 18.38
C GLU A 317 -15.95 -12.39 19.13
N ARG A 318 -16.23 -11.74 20.26
CA ARG A 318 -17.39 -12.01 21.10
C ARG A 318 -18.71 -11.78 20.35
N GLU A 319 -18.85 -10.65 19.68
CA GLU A 319 -20.05 -10.33 18.89
C GLU A 319 -20.20 -11.28 17.69
N SER A 320 -19.10 -11.70 17.06
CA SER A 320 -19.15 -12.71 16.00
C SER A 320 -19.66 -14.05 16.50
N LEU A 321 -19.12 -14.55 17.61
CA LEU A 321 -19.55 -15.82 18.24
C LEU A 321 -21.02 -15.78 18.67
N MET A 322 -21.47 -14.67 19.28
CA MET A 322 -22.87 -14.49 19.68
C MET A 322 -23.81 -14.54 18.47
N ARG A 323 -23.44 -13.89 17.37
CA ARG A 323 -24.22 -13.93 16.13
C ARG A 323 -24.27 -15.31 15.51
N GLU A 324 -23.13 -15.99 15.37
CA GLU A 324 -23.10 -17.33 14.78
C GLU A 324 -23.87 -18.34 15.63
N LYS A 325 -23.82 -18.21 16.96
CA LYS A 325 -24.66 -19.00 17.87
C LYS A 325 -26.15 -18.73 17.65
N GLN A 326 -26.57 -17.47 17.59
CA GLN A 326 -27.96 -17.10 17.36
C GLN A 326 -28.47 -17.63 16.01
N VAL A 327 -27.66 -17.46 14.97
CA VAL A 327 -27.95 -17.94 13.61
C VAL A 327 -28.02 -19.48 13.57
N SER A 328 -27.18 -20.18 14.35
CA SER A 328 -27.21 -21.63 14.47
C SER A 328 -28.47 -22.15 15.15
N ILE A 329 -28.94 -21.46 16.20
CA ILE A 329 -30.22 -21.78 16.88
C ILE A 329 -31.39 -21.56 15.92
N GLU A 330 -31.46 -20.39 15.27
CA GLU A 330 -32.55 -20.07 14.34
C GLU A 330 -32.59 -21.04 13.16
N ARG A 331 -31.42 -21.38 12.59
CA ARG A 331 -31.31 -22.33 11.48
C ARG A 331 -31.80 -23.71 11.88
N THR A 332 -31.44 -24.16 13.08
CA THR A 332 -31.90 -25.43 13.60
C THR A 332 -33.40 -25.40 13.79
N GLN A 333 -33.96 -24.40 14.47
CA GLN A 333 -35.40 -24.27 14.68
C GLN A 333 -36.18 -24.32 13.35
N LYS A 334 -35.76 -23.53 12.35
CA LYS A 334 -36.39 -23.55 11.02
C LYS A 334 -36.27 -24.92 10.34
N PHE A 335 -35.18 -25.64 10.58
CA PHE A 335 -35.02 -26.99 10.05
C PHE A 335 -35.94 -27.99 10.74
N GLU A 336 -36.07 -27.91 12.08
CA GLU A 336 -37.01 -28.73 12.85
C GLU A 336 -38.45 -28.48 12.40
N ASP A 337 -38.84 -27.22 12.24
CA ASP A 337 -40.18 -26.84 11.77
C ASP A 337 -40.44 -27.33 10.34
N PHE A 338 -39.42 -27.34 9.49
CA PHE A 338 -39.51 -27.76 8.10
C PHE A 338 -39.67 -29.28 7.93
N CYS A 339 -38.94 -30.09 8.72
CA CYS A 339 -38.88 -31.54 8.51
C CYS A 339 -39.42 -32.39 9.67
N GLY A 340 -39.76 -31.77 10.81
CA GLY A 340 -40.23 -32.46 12.02
C GLY A 340 -39.16 -33.27 12.75
N ILE A 341 -37.88 -33.09 12.41
CA ILE A 341 -36.76 -33.80 13.06
C ILE A 341 -36.16 -32.89 14.12
N HIS A 342 -36.25 -33.31 15.37
CA HIS A 342 -35.58 -32.62 16.47
C HIS A 342 -34.07 -32.85 16.44
N ILE A 343 -33.32 -31.77 16.60
CA ILE A 343 -31.87 -31.73 16.69
C ILE A 343 -31.53 -31.21 18.09
N ASP A 344 -30.78 -32.01 18.85
CA ASP A 344 -30.22 -31.57 20.12
C ASP A 344 -29.10 -30.55 19.87
N VAL A 345 -29.50 -29.28 19.80
CA VAL A 345 -28.60 -28.13 19.60
C VAL A 345 -27.56 -28.05 20.71
N GLU A 346 -27.96 -28.33 21.95
CA GLU A 346 -27.09 -28.17 23.11
C GLU A 346 -25.93 -29.17 23.06
N SER A 347 -26.21 -30.44 22.75
CA SER A 347 -25.15 -31.45 22.58
C SER A 347 -24.21 -31.14 21.40
N LEU A 348 -24.74 -30.66 20.27
CA LEU A 348 -23.94 -30.32 19.10
C LEU A 348 -23.08 -29.08 19.33
N MET A 349 -23.58 -28.08 20.06
CA MET A 349 -22.81 -26.88 20.39
C MET A 349 -21.71 -27.16 21.40
N GLN A 350 -21.92 -28.05 22.38
CA GLN A 350 -20.88 -28.40 23.37
C GLN A 350 -19.68 -29.13 22.75
N THR A 351 -19.90 -29.84 21.65
CA THR A 351 -18.84 -30.58 20.93
C THR A 351 -18.14 -29.73 19.86
N SER A 352 -18.73 -28.60 19.46
CA SER A 352 -18.14 -27.64 18.52
C SER A 352 -17.29 -26.61 19.25
N ARG A 353 -15.98 -26.54 18.92
CA ARG A 353 -15.04 -25.54 19.48
C ARG A 353 -15.56 -24.11 19.31
N PHE A 354 -16.25 -23.83 18.21
CA PHE A 354 -16.78 -22.51 17.86
C PHE A 354 -18.27 -22.35 18.19
N GLN A 355 -18.90 -23.38 18.78
CA GLN A 355 -20.33 -23.40 19.15
C GLN A 355 -21.27 -23.07 17.98
N THR A 356 -20.84 -23.37 16.74
CA THR A 356 -21.61 -23.13 15.52
C THR A 356 -22.16 -24.44 14.95
N ILE A 357 -23.35 -24.36 14.33
CA ILE A 357 -23.99 -25.45 13.58
C ILE A 357 -24.25 -24.95 12.17
N THR A 358 -23.41 -25.34 11.22
CA THR A 358 -23.52 -24.86 9.85
C THR A 358 -24.61 -25.60 9.06
N ALA A 359 -25.06 -25.01 7.95
CA ALA A 359 -25.94 -25.71 7.00
C ALA A 359 -25.29 -27.00 6.47
N GLN A 360 -23.96 -27.07 6.39
CA GLN A 360 -23.25 -28.26 5.97
C GLN A 360 -23.30 -29.37 7.03
N ASP A 361 -23.25 -29.01 8.32
CA ASP A 361 -23.31 -29.99 9.42
C ASP A 361 -24.69 -30.64 9.50
N ILE A 362 -25.76 -29.83 9.42
CA ILE A 362 -27.13 -30.35 9.34
C ILE A 362 -27.29 -31.21 8.08
N THR A 363 -26.75 -30.77 6.93
CA THR A 363 -26.79 -31.58 5.69
C THR A 363 -26.04 -32.91 5.85
N LYS A 364 -24.86 -32.94 6.47
CA LYS A 364 -24.11 -34.17 6.74
C LYS A 364 -24.90 -35.10 7.67
N MET A 365 -25.49 -34.56 8.74
CA MET A 365 -26.31 -35.31 9.69
C MET A 365 -27.49 -35.98 8.98
N VAL A 366 -28.24 -35.22 8.16
CA VAL A 366 -29.39 -35.69 7.37
C VAL A 366 -28.99 -36.84 6.45
N PHE A 367 -27.87 -36.71 5.73
CA PHE A 367 -27.44 -37.70 4.74
C PHE A 367 -26.70 -38.91 5.33
N HIS A 368 -26.16 -38.81 6.55
CA HIS A 368 -25.61 -39.96 7.27
C HIS A 368 -26.68 -40.79 7.99
N ASN A 369 -27.80 -40.19 8.38
CA ASN A 369 -28.87 -40.91 9.06
C ASN A 369 -29.74 -41.70 8.06
N LYS A 370 -29.63 -43.04 8.10
CA LYS A 370 -30.38 -43.95 7.22
C LYS A 370 -31.90 -43.72 7.23
N ARG A 371 -32.49 -43.37 8.38
CA ARG A 371 -33.94 -43.15 8.49
C ARG A 371 -34.36 -41.85 7.80
N VAL A 372 -33.56 -40.79 7.96
CA VAL A 372 -33.83 -39.46 7.40
C VAL A 372 -33.70 -39.47 5.87
N ARG A 373 -32.77 -40.26 5.32
CA ARG A 373 -32.59 -40.45 3.87
C ARG A 373 -33.84 -40.97 3.16
N GLU A 374 -34.66 -41.78 3.84
CA GLU A 374 -35.89 -42.35 3.26
C GLU A 374 -37.06 -41.36 3.23
N LEU A 375 -36.95 -40.23 3.96
CA LEU A 375 -37.99 -39.21 3.98
C LEU A 375 -38.07 -38.50 2.61
N SER A 376 -39.29 -38.22 2.17
CA SER A 376 -39.57 -37.70 0.82
C SER A 376 -38.80 -36.42 0.49
N PHE A 377 -38.59 -35.54 1.47
CA PHE A 377 -37.88 -34.28 1.29
C PHE A 377 -36.37 -34.46 1.02
N VAL A 378 -35.76 -35.57 1.44
CA VAL A 378 -34.35 -35.92 1.15
C VAL A 378 -34.26 -36.86 -0.05
N LYS A 379 -35.13 -37.87 -0.11
CA LYS A 379 -35.16 -38.91 -1.13
C LYS A 379 -35.21 -38.34 -2.55
N LYS A 380 -36.01 -37.28 -2.76
CA LYS A 380 -36.08 -36.56 -4.05
C LYS A 380 -34.72 -36.05 -4.55
N TYR A 381 -33.80 -35.70 -3.65
CA TYR A 381 -32.46 -35.23 -4.02
C TYR A 381 -31.52 -36.39 -4.35
N LEU A 382 -31.65 -37.52 -3.66
CA LEU A 382 -30.88 -38.73 -3.94
C LEU A 382 -31.26 -39.33 -5.30
N GLU A 383 -32.56 -39.37 -5.62
CA GLU A 383 -33.07 -39.93 -6.87
C GLU A 383 -32.82 -39.02 -8.09
N SER A 384 -32.91 -37.69 -7.91
CA SER A 384 -32.74 -36.73 -9.01
C SER A 384 -31.30 -36.27 -9.23
N SER A 385 -30.32 -36.82 -8.52
CA SER A 385 -28.91 -36.41 -8.63
C SER A 385 -28.02 -37.58 -9.07
N LYS A 386 -26.94 -37.26 -9.79
CA LYS A 386 -25.99 -38.26 -10.33
C LYS A 386 -25.21 -38.98 -9.22
N ASN A 387 -24.96 -38.31 -8.11
CA ASN A 387 -24.23 -38.85 -6.96
C ASN A 387 -24.62 -38.13 -5.66
N GLU A 388 -24.22 -38.69 -4.52
CA GLU A 388 -24.57 -38.16 -3.19
C GLU A 388 -23.98 -36.77 -2.94
N THR A 389 -22.77 -36.48 -3.44
CA THR A 389 -22.16 -35.14 -3.32
C THR A 389 -23.01 -34.06 -3.98
N GLN A 390 -23.53 -34.32 -5.18
CA GLN A 390 -24.44 -33.42 -5.88
C GLN A 390 -25.78 -33.30 -5.14
N ALA A 391 -26.31 -34.41 -4.61
CA ALA A 391 -27.54 -34.41 -3.83
C ALA A 391 -27.41 -33.52 -2.57
N ARG A 392 -26.34 -33.69 -1.79
CA ARG A 392 -26.02 -32.87 -0.61
C ARG A 392 -25.91 -31.39 -0.97
N ARG A 393 -25.20 -31.06 -2.05
CA ARG A 393 -25.04 -29.67 -2.50
C ARG A 393 -26.37 -29.03 -2.91
N ARG A 394 -27.22 -29.76 -3.65
CA ARG A 394 -28.55 -29.27 -4.06
C ARG A 394 -29.48 -29.12 -2.86
N PHE A 395 -29.50 -30.10 -1.96
CA PHE A 395 -30.26 -30.03 -0.71
C PHE A 395 -29.85 -28.81 0.12
N ALA A 396 -28.54 -28.64 0.36
CA ALA A 396 -28.03 -27.52 1.16
C ALA A 396 -28.45 -26.16 0.55
N ARG A 397 -28.36 -26.03 -0.77
CA ARG A 397 -28.77 -24.81 -1.49
C ARG A 397 -30.27 -24.58 -1.42
N ASP A 398 -31.08 -25.58 -1.69
CA ASP A 398 -32.54 -25.40 -1.80
C ASP A 398 -33.21 -25.25 -0.43
N VAL A 399 -32.63 -25.85 0.63
CA VAL A 399 -33.17 -25.80 2.01
C VAL A 399 -32.66 -24.58 2.77
N PHE A 400 -31.34 -24.32 2.73
CA PHE A 400 -30.70 -23.27 3.54
C PHE A 400 -30.23 -22.06 2.73
N GLY A 401 -30.26 -22.10 1.40
CA GLY A 401 -29.91 -20.97 0.55
C GLY A 401 -31.03 -19.92 0.49
N LYS A 402 -30.74 -18.77 -0.13
CA LYS A 402 -31.68 -17.64 -0.23
C LYS A 402 -33.00 -18.09 -0.89
N GLY A 403 -34.12 -17.87 -0.20
CA GLY A 403 -35.45 -18.30 -0.61
C GLY A 403 -35.83 -19.73 -0.20
N GLY A 404 -34.92 -20.47 0.45
CA GLY A 404 -35.20 -21.78 1.04
C GLY A 404 -35.94 -21.68 2.38
N PRO A 405 -36.63 -22.76 2.80
CA PRO A 405 -37.43 -22.80 4.02
C PRO A 405 -36.62 -22.55 5.31
N CYS A 406 -35.33 -22.89 5.30
CA CYS A 406 -34.44 -22.75 6.46
C CYS A 406 -33.38 -21.67 6.24
N TYR A 407 -33.65 -20.71 5.34
CA TYR A 407 -32.78 -19.56 5.14
C TYR A 407 -32.77 -18.67 6.38
N VAL A 408 -31.57 -18.34 6.87
CA VAL A 408 -31.35 -17.42 7.99
C VAL A 408 -30.45 -16.30 7.49
N THR A 409 -30.81 -15.06 7.83
CA THR A 409 -30.01 -13.88 7.48
C THR A 409 -29.26 -13.41 8.72
N ALA A 410 -27.94 -13.32 8.63
CA ALA A 410 -27.11 -12.74 9.67
C ALA A 410 -26.88 -11.25 9.39
N SER A 411 -26.79 -10.42 10.44
CA SER A 411 -26.41 -9.01 10.34
C SER A 411 -24.94 -8.83 10.74
N TYR A 412 -24.18 -8.14 9.89
CA TYR A 412 -22.75 -7.89 10.08
C TYR A 412 -22.51 -6.42 10.47
N PRO A 413 -21.38 -6.05 11.12
CA PRO A 413 -21.08 -4.63 11.32
C PRO A 413 -20.98 -3.90 9.98
N ALA A 414 -21.26 -2.60 9.97
CA ALA A 414 -21.08 -1.81 8.76
C ALA A 414 -19.59 -1.76 8.39
N LEU A 415 -19.29 -1.82 7.09
CA LEU A 415 -17.91 -1.79 6.58
C LEU A 415 -17.13 -0.58 7.12
N GLY A 416 -17.71 0.62 7.08
CA GLY A 416 -17.06 1.85 7.56
C GLY A 416 -16.71 1.82 9.05
N ASP A 417 -17.55 1.20 9.89
CA ASP A 417 -17.29 1.08 11.33
C ASP A 417 -16.05 0.20 11.58
N MET A 418 -15.88 -0.88 10.80
CA MET A 418 -14.73 -1.77 10.95
C MET A 418 -13.46 -1.20 10.33
N VAL A 419 -13.55 -0.42 9.24
CA VAL A 419 -12.41 0.35 8.73
C VAL A 419 -11.90 1.30 9.83
N LYS A 420 -12.80 2.06 10.46
CA LYS A 420 -12.47 2.93 11.58
C LYS A 420 -11.86 2.16 12.76
N ALA A 421 -12.43 1.00 13.11
CA ALA A 421 -11.90 0.16 14.19
C ALA A 421 -10.46 -0.33 13.93
N ILE A 422 -10.14 -0.70 12.68
CA ILE A 422 -8.78 -1.08 12.26
C ILE A 422 -7.83 0.12 12.41
N HIS A 423 -8.23 1.30 11.92
CA HIS A 423 -7.42 2.52 12.01
C HIS A 423 -7.20 2.98 13.46
N ASP A 424 -8.24 2.93 14.30
CA ASP A 424 -8.13 3.26 15.73
C ASP A 424 -7.17 2.30 16.48
N ALA A 425 -7.00 1.09 15.96
CA ALA A 425 -6.01 0.11 16.42
C ALA A 425 -4.63 0.27 15.75
N GLY A 426 -4.40 1.34 14.99
CA GLY A 426 -3.14 1.64 14.30
C GLY A 426 -2.86 0.80 13.06
N GLY A 427 -3.84 0.02 12.60
CA GLY A 427 -3.70 -0.86 11.45
C GLY A 427 -4.08 -0.20 10.12
N ILE A 428 -3.84 -0.95 9.05
CA ILE A 428 -4.17 -0.62 7.65
C ILE A 428 -5.35 -1.49 7.22
N ALA A 429 -6.40 -0.89 6.67
CA ALA A 429 -7.63 -1.57 6.26
C ALA A 429 -7.60 -1.88 4.75
N ILE A 430 -7.68 -3.16 4.40
CA ILE A 430 -7.60 -3.66 3.03
C ILE A 430 -8.88 -4.41 2.67
N LEU A 431 -9.54 -4.04 1.57
CA LEU A 431 -10.72 -4.78 1.10
C LEU A 431 -10.30 -6.16 0.59
N SER A 432 -10.91 -7.22 1.14
CA SER A 432 -10.64 -8.60 0.73
C SER A 432 -11.18 -8.88 -0.67
N SER A 433 -10.51 -9.78 -1.40
CA SER A 433 -10.97 -10.34 -2.67
C SER A 433 -12.24 -11.17 -2.56
N TRP A 434 -12.71 -11.49 -1.34
CA TRP A 434 -13.86 -12.35 -1.12
C TRP A 434 -15.15 -11.77 -1.75
N ASN A 435 -15.73 -12.53 -2.68
CA ASN A 435 -16.92 -12.18 -3.47
C ASN A 435 -16.78 -10.99 -4.43
N MET A 436 -15.57 -10.49 -4.70
CA MET A 436 -15.39 -9.33 -5.58
C MET A 436 -15.83 -9.58 -7.04
N ASP A 437 -15.85 -10.83 -7.51
CA ASP A 437 -16.41 -11.19 -8.83
C ASP A 437 -17.92 -10.89 -8.98
N HIS A 438 -18.61 -10.60 -7.88
CA HIS A 438 -20.05 -10.36 -7.83
C HIS A 438 -20.42 -8.93 -7.44
N ILE A 439 -19.42 -8.05 -7.32
CA ILE A 439 -19.59 -6.65 -6.93
C ILE A 439 -19.12 -5.79 -8.09
N HIS A 440 -19.92 -4.79 -8.45
CA HIS A 440 -19.61 -3.89 -9.55
C HIS A 440 -18.50 -2.90 -9.16
N ASP A 441 -17.67 -2.52 -10.11
CA ASP A 441 -16.54 -1.61 -9.91
C ASP A 441 -16.98 -0.30 -9.22
N GLU A 442 -18.14 0.25 -9.60
CA GLU A 442 -18.65 1.49 -9.01
C GLU A 442 -18.96 1.35 -7.51
N GLU A 443 -19.41 0.16 -7.09
CA GLU A 443 -19.65 -0.11 -5.67
C GLU A 443 -18.34 -0.24 -4.90
N ILE A 444 -17.33 -0.87 -5.49
CA ILE A 444 -15.98 -0.98 -4.91
C ILE A 444 -15.36 0.41 -4.76
N GLU A 445 -15.45 1.26 -5.80
CA GLU A 445 -15.00 2.66 -5.73
C GLU A 445 -15.71 3.42 -4.60
N THR A 446 -17.02 3.23 -4.43
CA THR A 446 -17.76 3.86 -3.31
C THR A 446 -17.29 3.34 -1.95
N MET A 447 -16.93 2.05 -1.84
CA MET A 447 -16.37 1.50 -0.59
C MET A 447 -15.02 2.14 -0.26
N MET A 448 -14.19 2.44 -1.27
CA MET A 448 -12.89 3.09 -1.06
C MET A 448 -13.02 4.47 -0.40
N GLU A 449 -14.13 5.18 -0.64
CA GLU A 449 -14.42 6.49 -0.02
C GLU A 449 -14.62 6.40 1.51
N LEU A 450 -14.78 5.20 2.07
CA LEU A 450 -14.87 4.98 3.52
C LEU A 450 -13.51 5.05 4.24
N GLY A 451 -12.42 5.30 3.50
CA GLY A 451 -11.05 5.33 4.03
C GLY A 451 -10.34 3.99 3.95
N ILE A 452 -10.75 3.08 3.06
CA ILE A 452 -10.02 1.84 2.83
C ILE A 452 -8.66 2.16 2.21
N ASP A 453 -7.59 1.60 2.76
CA ASP A 453 -6.21 1.90 2.37
C ASP A 453 -5.73 1.10 1.16
N GLY A 454 -6.44 0.04 0.77
CA GLY A 454 -6.06 -0.82 -0.35
C GLY A 454 -6.99 -2.00 -0.61
N ILE A 455 -6.65 -2.82 -1.60
CA ILE A 455 -7.45 -3.98 -2.01
C ILE A 455 -6.53 -5.21 -2.20
N GLU A 456 -7.04 -6.37 -1.82
CA GLU A 456 -6.45 -7.66 -2.18
C GLU A 456 -6.70 -7.98 -3.66
N CYS A 457 -5.82 -7.50 -4.54
CA CYS A 457 -5.98 -7.65 -5.99
C CYS A 457 -5.56 -9.03 -6.51
N PHE A 458 -4.70 -9.75 -5.79
CA PHE A 458 -4.21 -11.06 -6.21
C PHE A 458 -4.68 -12.14 -5.25
N SER A 459 -5.60 -12.98 -5.71
CA SER A 459 -6.12 -14.11 -4.95
C SER A 459 -6.65 -15.20 -5.90
N PRO A 460 -6.46 -16.49 -5.58
CA PRO A 460 -7.07 -17.59 -6.33
C PRO A 460 -8.61 -17.63 -6.23
N ARG A 461 -9.22 -16.69 -5.48
CA ARG A 461 -10.67 -16.58 -5.31
C ARG A 461 -11.39 -15.80 -6.39
N ILE A 462 -10.67 -14.98 -7.17
CA ILE A 462 -11.25 -14.06 -8.15
C ILE A 462 -10.70 -14.33 -9.55
N HIS A 463 -11.43 -13.93 -10.58
CA HIS A 463 -10.99 -14.11 -11.96
C HIS A 463 -9.94 -13.05 -12.36
N GLU A 464 -9.10 -13.35 -13.34
CA GLU A 464 -8.09 -12.40 -13.88
C GLU A 464 -8.71 -11.07 -14.34
N ALA A 465 -9.93 -11.10 -14.88
CA ALA A 465 -10.67 -9.90 -15.26
C ALA A 465 -10.97 -9.00 -14.05
N THR A 466 -11.37 -9.61 -12.93
CA THR A 466 -11.61 -8.92 -11.66
C THR A 466 -10.30 -8.39 -11.08
N MET A 467 -9.22 -9.18 -11.06
CA MET A 467 -7.89 -8.71 -10.63
C MET A 467 -7.46 -7.46 -11.40
N THR A 468 -7.64 -7.48 -12.73
CA THR A 468 -7.33 -6.34 -13.61
C THR A 468 -8.17 -5.11 -13.25
N SER A 469 -9.45 -5.30 -12.96
CA SER A 469 -10.32 -4.20 -12.52
C SER A 469 -9.89 -3.62 -11.17
N LEU A 470 -9.63 -4.48 -10.18
CA LEU A 470 -9.18 -4.07 -8.85
C LEU A 470 -7.86 -3.29 -8.92
N LEU A 471 -6.90 -3.72 -9.75
CA LEU A 471 -5.65 -2.99 -9.97
C LEU A 471 -5.89 -1.58 -10.54
N ARG A 472 -6.88 -1.42 -11.44
CA ARG A 472 -7.26 -0.10 -11.98
C ARG A 472 -7.85 0.80 -10.89
N ILE A 473 -8.74 0.26 -10.06
CA ILE A 473 -9.35 0.97 -8.93
C ILE A 473 -8.28 1.39 -7.92
N VAL A 474 -7.42 0.46 -7.50
CA VAL A 474 -6.33 0.75 -6.57
C VAL A 474 -5.42 1.85 -7.11
N LYS A 475 -5.07 1.81 -8.39
CA LYS A 475 -4.25 2.86 -9.02
C LYS A 475 -4.96 4.22 -9.01
N LYS A 476 -6.25 4.27 -9.34
CA LYS A 476 -7.05 5.50 -9.30
C LYS A 476 -7.08 6.13 -7.90
N HIS A 477 -7.12 5.30 -6.86
CA HIS A 477 -7.19 5.74 -5.47
C HIS A 477 -5.80 5.87 -4.79
N SER A 478 -4.69 5.61 -5.50
CA SER A 478 -3.34 5.55 -4.92
C SER A 478 -3.25 4.65 -3.68
N ALA A 479 -3.98 3.53 -3.71
CA ALA A 479 -4.15 2.63 -2.58
C ALA A 479 -3.12 1.48 -2.61
N PHE A 480 -3.03 0.70 -1.52
CA PHE A 480 -2.16 -0.48 -1.47
C PHE A 480 -2.75 -1.65 -2.25
N VAL A 481 -1.86 -2.50 -2.77
CA VAL A 481 -2.21 -3.80 -3.34
C VAL A 481 -1.68 -4.89 -2.43
N THR A 482 -2.52 -5.87 -2.11
CA THR A 482 -2.10 -7.07 -1.38
C THR A 482 -2.34 -8.35 -2.19
N CYS A 483 -1.68 -9.43 -1.76
CA CYS A 483 -1.94 -10.76 -2.27
C CYS A 483 -2.13 -11.77 -1.14
N GLY A 484 -2.96 -12.77 -1.40
CA GLY A 484 -3.29 -13.78 -0.40
C GLY A 484 -3.81 -15.06 -1.04
N SER A 485 -3.37 -16.21 -0.51
CA SER A 485 -3.86 -17.51 -1.00
C SER A 485 -5.22 -17.89 -0.43
N ASP A 486 -5.64 -17.26 0.67
CA ASP A 486 -6.78 -17.66 1.49
C ASP A 486 -6.65 -19.15 1.91
N PHE A 487 -5.48 -19.51 2.44
CA PHE A 487 -5.13 -20.88 2.80
C PHE A 487 -5.79 -21.34 4.10
N HIS A 488 -6.44 -22.51 4.05
CA HIS A 488 -7.16 -23.15 5.16
C HIS A 488 -6.67 -24.57 5.46
N GLY A 489 -5.61 -25.03 4.79
CA GLY A 489 -5.16 -26.41 4.86
C GLY A 489 -6.15 -27.42 4.29
N PRO A 490 -6.24 -28.64 4.86
CA PRO A 490 -7.09 -29.72 4.35
C PRO A 490 -8.59 -29.40 4.24
N ASN A 491 -9.06 -28.39 4.96
CA ASN A 491 -10.46 -27.94 4.89
C ASN A 491 -10.78 -27.32 3.51
N ARG A 492 -9.79 -26.72 2.83
CA ARG A 492 -9.93 -26.20 1.47
C ARG A 492 -8.70 -26.56 0.62
N PRO A 493 -8.56 -27.81 0.16
CA PRO A 493 -7.34 -28.32 -0.47
C PRO A 493 -7.02 -27.69 -1.83
N LYS A 494 -7.94 -26.88 -2.38
CA LYS A 494 -7.72 -26.12 -3.62
C LYS A 494 -6.84 -24.90 -3.42
N PHE A 495 -6.88 -24.29 -2.23
CA PHE A 495 -6.08 -23.13 -1.89
C PHE A 495 -4.82 -23.64 -1.20
N LYS A 496 -3.66 -23.26 -1.73
CA LYS A 496 -2.36 -23.68 -1.25
C LYS A 496 -1.59 -22.44 -0.79
N MET A 497 -0.90 -22.55 0.34
CA MET A 497 -0.07 -21.47 0.87
C MET A 497 0.93 -20.97 -0.19
N GLY A 498 1.02 -19.66 -0.36
CA GLY A 498 1.87 -19.00 -1.35
C GLY A 498 1.31 -18.99 -2.78
N HIS A 499 0.25 -19.73 -3.10
CA HIS A 499 -0.37 -19.69 -4.43
C HIS A 499 -1.39 -18.53 -4.53
N CYS A 500 -0.89 -17.29 -4.49
CA CYS A 500 -1.72 -16.07 -4.44
C CYS A 500 -2.20 -15.58 -5.82
N CYS A 501 -1.84 -16.26 -6.92
CA CYS A 501 -2.01 -15.76 -8.29
C CYS A 501 -1.33 -14.39 -8.55
N CYS A 502 -0.34 -14.02 -7.74
CA CYS A 502 0.45 -12.81 -7.92
C CYS A 502 1.66 -13.12 -8.82
N PRO A 503 1.73 -12.55 -10.04
CA PRO A 503 2.88 -12.76 -10.92
C PRO A 503 4.14 -12.17 -10.30
N GLU A 504 5.33 -12.72 -10.63
CA GLU A 504 6.62 -12.25 -10.08
C GLU A 504 6.84 -10.75 -10.26
N LYS A 505 6.40 -10.21 -11.41
CA LYS A 505 6.46 -8.78 -11.74
C LYS A 505 5.65 -7.90 -10.78
N ALA A 506 4.62 -8.45 -10.14
CA ALA A 506 3.78 -7.72 -9.20
C ALA A 506 4.22 -7.90 -7.73
N TRP A 507 5.20 -8.76 -7.43
CA TRP A 507 5.72 -8.90 -6.06
C TRP A 507 6.24 -7.57 -5.47
N PRO A 508 6.98 -6.72 -6.22
CA PRO A 508 7.40 -5.42 -5.69
C PRO A 508 6.23 -4.54 -5.24
N LEU A 509 5.09 -4.59 -5.95
CA LEU A 509 3.89 -3.82 -5.63
C LEU A 509 3.28 -4.26 -4.28
N VAL A 510 3.21 -5.58 -4.04
CA VAL A 510 2.75 -6.13 -2.75
C VAL A 510 3.77 -5.87 -1.63
N ARG A 511 5.07 -5.81 -1.94
CA ARG A 511 6.15 -5.55 -0.95
C ARG A 511 6.07 -4.16 -0.33
N ILE A 512 5.47 -3.19 -1.01
CA ILE A 512 5.30 -1.83 -0.50
C ILE A 512 4.62 -1.87 0.87
N LEU A 513 3.55 -2.67 1.02
CA LEU A 513 2.88 -2.82 2.31
C LEU A 513 3.83 -3.45 3.34
N SER A 514 4.61 -4.46 2.96
CA SER A 514 5.52 -5.16 3.87
C SER A 514 6.73 -4.33 4.32
N GLU A 515 7.18 -3.34 3.54
CA GLU A 515 8.37 -2.53 3.84
C GLU A 515 8.05 -1.27 4.65
N ALA A 516 6.76 -0.91 4.81
CA ALA A 516 6.31 0.32 5.45
C ALA A 516 6.69 0.50 6.95
N LEU A 517 7.31 -0.50 7.59
CA LEU A 517 7.60 -0.51 9.04
C LEU A 517 9.03 -0.95 9.41
N LYS A 518 9.96 -1.02 8.44
CA LYS A 518 11.40 -1.20 8.70
C LYS A 518 12.13 0.13 8.51
#